data_AF-A0AAX1WQ05-F1
#
_entry.id   AF-A0AAX1WQ05-F1
#
_cell.length_a   1.000
_cell.length_b   1.000
_cell.length_c   1.000
_cell.angle_alpha   90.00
_cell.angle_beta   90.00
_cell.angle_gamma   90.00
#
_symmetry.space_group_name_H-M   'P 1'
#
loop_
_entity.id
_entity.type
_entity.pdbx_description
1 polymer ?
#
loop_
_entity_poly.entity_id
_entity_poly.type
_entity_poly.pdbx_seq_one_letter_code
_entity_poly.pdbx_strand_id
1 'polypeptide(L)'
;MSPVANIKDIGKGSESGTPDQDHAPLRRTRTPSDLKWTVNELAAVKGEIEHIDQEVARLKQRRERLMRMAKALSAVTQLIAAEVHPAAVEPVHAHTRYGGRGNLRKYLRETLKAAHPGAVPTNVLAEGAVQVFGLRFSSCQERARFADNNLGNALRRMCARGEVERLHDYAGLPTMSGVWRWKAPTPSLEELRKQDAAAGHRREENSWR
;
A
#
# COMPACT_ATOMS: atom_id res chain seq x y z
N MET A 1 5.19 -19.49 -39.21
CA MET A 1 4.43 -18.77 -38.18
C MET A 1 3.85 -17.54 -38.84
N SER A 2 2.55 -17.56 -39.17
CA SER A 2 1.90 -16.42 -39.83
C SER A 2 1.51 -15.37 -38.78
N PRO A 3 1.65 -14.07 -39.06
CA PRO A 3 1.31 -13.02 -38.11
C PRO A 3 -0.22 -12.84 -38.04
N VAL A 4 -0.74 -12.79 -36.82
CA VAL A 4 -2.15 -12.47 -36.54
C VAL A 4 -2.33 -10.95 -36.61
N ALA A 5 -3.18 -10.48 -37.52
CA ALA A 5 -3.43 -9.07 -37.72
C ALA A 5 -4.15 -8.44 -36.52
N ASN A 6 -3.65 -7.28 -36.08
CA ASN A 6 -4.21 -6.46 -35.02
C ASN A 6 -5.48 -5.74 -35.51
N ILE A 7 -6.62 -5.98 -34.86
CA ILE A 7 -7.96 -5.52 -35.27
C ILE A 7 -8.19 -4.01 -35.15
N LYS A 8 -7.23 -3.24 -34.62
CA LYS A 8 -7.38 -1.80 -34.34
C LYS A 8 -7.00 -0.84 -35.48
N ASP A 9 -6.42 -1.29 -36.58
CA ASP A 9 -5.86 -0.39 -37.60
C ASP A 9 -6.65 -0.23 -38.91
N ILE A 10 -7.90 -0.71 -38.98
CA ILE A 10 -8.71 -0.55 -40.18
C ILE A 10 -9.51 0.76 -40.10
N GLY A 11 -8.87 1.89 -40.39
CA GLY A 11 -9.62 3.15 -40.49
C GLY A 11 -8.83 4.45 -40.54
N LYS A 12 -7.86 4.61 -41.45
CA LYS A 12 -7.50 5.93 -42.01
C LYS A 12 -7.07 5.76 -43.47
N GLY A 13 -7.97 6.08 -44.40
CA GLY A 13 -7.67 6.14 -45.83
C GLY A 13 -6.96 7.45 -46.18
N SER A 14 -5.83 7.34 -46.87
CA SER A 14 -5.23 8.40 -47.67
C SER A 14 -5.83 8.34 -49.09
N GLU A 15 -6.37 9.46 -49.56
CA GLU A 15 -6.92 9.62 -50.91
C GLU A 15 -5.80 9.70 -51.95
N SER A 16 -5.78 8.75 -52.89
CA SER A 16 -5.18 8.94 -54.21
C SER A 16 -5.79 7.90 -55.16
N GLY A 17 -6.51 8.40 -56.17
CA GLY A 17 -7.37 7.59 -57.03
C GLY A 17 -6.65 6.75 -58.08
N THR A 18 -7.25 5.61 -58.38
CA THR A 18 -7.28 4.95 -59.70
C THR A 18 -8.50 4.03 -59.69
N PRO A 19 -9.45 4.13 -60.64
CA PRO A 19 -10.66 3.32 -60.58
C PRO A 19 -10.46 1.98 -61.30
N ASP A 20 -11.25 1.01 -60.85
CA ASP A 20 -11.55 -0.26 -61.51
C ASP A 20 -10.67 -1.48 -61.16
N GLN A 21 -10.91 -2.00 -59.96
CA GLN A 21 -11.07 -3.45 -59.80
C GLN A 21 -12.39 -3.68 -59.07
N ASP A 22 -13.20 -4.60 -59.61
CA ASP A 22 -14.42 -5.16 -59.06
C ASP A 22 -14.24 -5.66 -57.61
N HIS A 23 -14.20 -4.74 -56.64
CA HIS A 23 -14.27 -5.07 -55.23
C HIS A 23 -15.75 -5.17 -54.86
N ALA A 24 -16.28 -6.38 -55.01
CA ALA A 24 -17.53 -6.76 -54.37
C ALA A 24 -17.53 -6.23 -52.92
N PRO A 25 -18.56 -5.48 -52.49
CA PRO A 25 -18.54 -4.86 -51.18
C PRO A 25 -18.34 -5.94 -50.13
N LEU A 26 -17.32 -5.81 -49.29
CA LEU A 26 -17.09 -6.68 -48.13
C LEU A 26 -18.36 -6.69 -47.28
N ARG A 27 -19.22 -7.68 -47.51
CA ARG A 27 -20.45 -7.84 -46.73
C ARG A 27 -20.01 -8.13 -45.30
N ARG A 28 -20.22 -7.16 -44.42
CA ARG A 28 -20.07 -7.34 -42.98
C ARG A 28 -21.14 -8.33 -42.53
N THR A 29 -20.77 -9.61 -42.51
CA THR A 29 -21.63 -10.65 -41.96
C THR A 29 -21.64 -10.50 -40.45
N ARG A 30 -22.82 -10.37 -39.86
CA ARG A 30 -22.98 -10.29 -38.41
C ARG A 30 -22.42 -11.57 -37.78
N THR A 31 -21.38 -11.45 -36.96
CA THR A 31 -20.87 -12.58 -36.18
C THR A 31 -22.02 -13.13 -35.33
N PRO A 32 -22.32 -14.44 -35.38
CA PRO A 32 -23.28 -15.06 -34.48
C PRO A 32 -22.94 -14.70 -33.03
N SER A 33 -23.96 -14.39 -32.23
CA SER A 33 -23.79 -13.96 -30.84
C SER A 33 -22.94 -14.94 -30.02
N ASP A 34 -23.14 -16.23 -30.26
CA ASP A 34 -22.55 -17.31 -29.49
C ASP A 34 -21.06 -17.47 -29.81
N LEU A 35 -20.68 -17.26 -31.08
CA LEU A 35 -19.29 -17.22 -31.49
C LEU A 35 -18.56 -16.00 -30.90
N LYS A 36 -19.21 -14.83 -30.90
CA LYS A 36 -18.64 -13.64 -30.26
C LYS A 36 -18.45 -13.86 -28.75
N TRP A 37 -19.44 -14.45 -28.09
CA TRP A 37 -19.38 -14.73 -26.67
C TRP A 37 -18.26 -15.71 -26.33
N THR A 38 -18.18 -16.86 -27.01
CA THR A 38 -17.13 -17.87 -26.75
C THR A 38 -15.72 -17.34 -26.99
N VAL A 39 -15.51 -16.49 -28.01
CA VAL A 39 -14.21 -15.83 -28.26
C VAL A 39 -13.85 -14.86 -27.12
N ASN A 40 -14.83 -14.09 -26.63
CA ASN A 40 -14.61 -13.18 -25.51
C ASN A 40 -14.27 -13.94 -24.21
N GLU A 41 -15.00 -15.01 -23.90
CA GLU A 41 -14.72 -15.85 -22.74
C GLU A 41 -13.34 -16.50 -22.83
N LEU A 42 -12.97 -17.04 -24.00
CA LEU A 42 -11.64 -17.59 -24.22
C LEU A 42 -10.55 -16.52 -24.03
N ALA A 43 -10.76 -15.31 -24.51
CA ALA A 43 -9.82 -14.20 -24.32
C ALA A 43 -9.69 -13.81 -22.84
N ALA A 44 -10.80 -13.76 -22.09
CA ALA A 44 -10.79 -13.48 -20.66
C ALA A 44 -10.00 -14.56 -19.89
N VAL A 45 -10.25 -15.84 -20.18
CA VAL A 45 -9.54 -16.96 -19.55
C VAL A 45 -8.03 -16.92 -19.87
N LYS A 46 -7.66 -16.61 -21.12
CA LYS A 46 -6.25 -16.45 -21.50
C LYS A 46 -5.57 -15.31 -20.74
N GLY A 47 -6.25 -14.18 -20.59
CA GLY A 47 -5.73 -13.05 -19.82
C GLY A 47 -5.50 -13.39 -18.34
N GLU A 48 -6.40 -14.18 -17.74
CA GLU A 48 -6.22 -14.65 -16.36
C GLU A 48 -5.01 -15.59 -16.23
N ILE A 49 -4.81 -16.49 -17.19
CA ILE A 49 -3.62 -17.37 -17.23
C ILE A 49 -2.34 -16.53 -17.32
N GLU A 50 -2.29 -15.56 -18.23
CA GLU A 50 -1.13 -14.66 -18.39
C GLU A 50 -0.84 -13.87 -17.11
N HIS A 51 -1.88 -13.41 -16.40
CA HIS A 51 -1.73 -12.73 -15.12
C HIS A 51 -1.10 -13.64 -14.05
N ILE A 52 -1.59 -14.88 -13.94
CA ILE A 52 -1.04 -15.89 -13.02
C ILE A 52 0.43 -16.18 -13.35
N ASP A 53 0.75 -16.36 -14.63
CA ASP A 53 2.13 -16.63 -15.07
C ASP A 53 3.09 -15.51 -14.71
N GLN A 54 2.66 -14.24 -14.84
CA GLN A 54 3.43 -13.08 -14.42
C GLN A 54 3.68 -13.07 -12.90
N GLU A 55 2.65 -13.38 -12.10
CA GLU A 55 2.80 -13.41 -10.64
C GLU A 55 3.70 -14.60 -10.21
N VAL A 56 3.60 -15.75 -10.87
CA VAL A 56 4.51 -16.89 -10.66
C VAL A 56 5.95 -16.49 -10.99
N ALA A 57 6.19 -15.80 -12.10
CA ALA A 57 7.52 -15.33 -12.48
C ALA A 57 8.10 -14.37 -11.43
N ARG A 58 7.29 -13.40 -10.97
CA ARG A 58 7.65 -12.47 -9.90
C ARG A 58 7.99 -13.19 -8.59
N LEU A 59 7.16 -14.16 -8.19
CA LEU A 59 7.38 -14.95 -6.98
C LEU A 59 8.65 -15.80 -7.07
N LYS A 60 8.95 -16.39 -8.24
CA LYS A 60 10.21 -17.11 -8.49
C LYS A 60 11.42 -16.19 -8.31
N GLN A 61 11.40 -15.00 -8.92
CA GLN A 61 12.49 -14.04 -8.77
C GLN A 61 12.68 -13.60 -7.30
N ARG A 62 11.59 -13.38 -6.58
CA ARG A 62 11.63 -13.07 -5.14
C ARG A 62 12.21 -14.22 -4.33
N ARG A 63 11.84 -15.46 -4.64
CA ARG A 63 12.35 -16.67 -3.99
C ARG A 63 13.87 -16.79 -4.19
N GLU A 64 14.36 -16.60 -5.41
CA GLU A 64 15.81 -16.63 -5.71
C GLU A 64 16.58 -15.57 -4.91
N ARG A 65 16.05 -14.34 -4.83
CA ARG A 65 16.65 -13.28 -4.01
C ARG A 65 16.74 -13.70 -2.54
N LEU A 66 15.66 -14.26 -1.99
CA LEU A 66 15.63 -14.72 -0.59
C LEU A 66 16.59 -15.87 -0.35
N MET A 67 16.76 -16.79 -1.30
CA MET A 67 17.78 -17.85 -1.21
C MET A 67 19.20 -17.29 -1.17
N ARG A 68 19.51 -16.30 -2.01
CA ARG A 68 20.83 -15.65 -1.98
C ARG A 68 21.09 -15.00 -0.62
N MET A 69 20.08 -14.33 -0.06
CA MET A 69 20.16 -13.72 1.26
C MET A 69 20.31 -14.77 2.36
N ALA A 70 19.55 -15.86 2.30
CA ALA A 70 19.65 -16.96 3.27
C ALA A 70 21.05 -17.58 3.25
N LYS A 71 21.61 -17.86 2.06
CA LYS A 71 22.98 -18.38 1.91
C LYS A 71 24.02 -17.44 2.51
N ALA A 72 23.90 -16.13 2.27
CA ALA A 72 24.80 -15.13 2.85
C ALA A 72 24.71 -15.11 4.39
N LEU A 73 23.49 -15.13 4.94
CA LEU A 73 23.28 -15.19 6.38
C LEU A 73 23.84 -16.47 6.98
N SER A 74 23.65 -17.63 6.35
CA SER A 74 24.23 -18.89 6.79
C SER A 74 25.76 -18.83 6.88
N ALA A 75 26.44 -18.23 5.90
CA ALA A 75 27.89 -18.06 5.92
C ALA A 75 28.35 -17.15 7.08
N VAL A 76 27.64 -16.04 7.31
CA VAL A 76 27.92 -15.13 8.44
C VAL A 76 27.67 -15.82 9.79
N THR A 77 26.58 -16.58 9.92
CA THR A 77 26.27 -17.34 11.14
C THR A 77 27.37 -18.34 11.46
N GLN A 78 27.84 -19.10 10.47
CA GLN A 78 28.95 -20.06 10.68
C GLN A 78 30.27 -19.38 11.07
N LEU A 79 30.51 -18.16 10.57
CA LEU A 79 31.70 -17.37 10.95
C LEU A 79 31.65 -16.89 12.41
N ILE A 80 30.46 -16.52 12.90
CA ILE A 80 30.28 -15.94 14.25
C ILE A 80 30.04 -17.03 15.30
N ALA A 81 29.34 -18.10 14.95
CA ALA A 81 28.96 -19.19 15.85
C ALA A 81 29.06 -20.53 15.09
N ALA A 82 30.25 -21.13 15.11
CA ALA A 82 30.55 -22.35 14.38
C ALA A 82 29.69 -23.54 14.84
N GLU A 83 29.23 -23.56 16.10
CA GLU A 83 28.31 -24.57 16.60
C GLU A 83 26.89 -24.48 16.02
N VAL A 84 26.51 -23.34 15.42
CA VAL A 84 25.18 -23.17 14.83
C VAL A 84 25.18 -23.69 13.39
N HIS A 85 24.69 -24.92 13.22
CA HIS A 85 24.50 -25.48 11.89
C HIS A 85 23.31 -24.79 11.19
N PRO A 86 23.47 -24.16 10.01
CA PRO A 86 22.38 -23.42 9.36
C PRO A 86 21.14 -24.25 9.04
N ALA A 87 21.31 -25.57 8.81
CA ALA A 87 20.20 -26.48 8.58
C ALA A 87 19.34 -26.76 9.84
N ALA A 88 19.85 -26.44 11.04
CA ALA A 88 19.10 -26.56 12.28
C ALA A 88 18.24 -25.31 12.57
N VAL A 89 18.32 -24.27 11.74
CA VAL A 89 17.52 -23.05 11.89
C VAL A 89 16.15 -23.27 11.24
N GLU A 90 15.14 -23.50 12.07
CA GLU A 90 13.76 -23.65 11.62
C GLU A 90 13.19 -22.36 10.98
N PRO A 91 12.42 -22.47 9.89
CA PRO A 91 11.78 -21.31 9.28
C PRO A 91 10.79 -20.63 10.24
N VAL A 92 11.01 -19.34 10.51
CA VAL A 92 10.05 -18.50 11.23
C VAL A 92 9.18 -17.76 10.22
N HIS A 93 7.86 -17.96 10.30
CA HIS A 93 6.91 -17.16 9.53
C HIS A 93 6.82 -15.75 10.12
N ALA A 94 7.51 -14.79 9.50
CA ALA A 94 7.34 -13.39 9.85
C ALA A 94 5.86 -13.00 9.72
N HIS A 95 5.30 -12.32 10.71
CA HIS A 95 3.96 -11.74 10.61
C HIS A 95 3.97 -10.63 9.53
N THR A 96 3.75 -11.01 8.28
CA THR A 96 3.75 -10.12 7.10
C THR A 96 2.43 -9.41 6.89
N ARG A 97 1.48 -9.53 7.83
CA ARG A 97 0.13 -8.91 7.73
C ARG A 97 0.19 -7.42 7.40
N TYR A 98 1.27 -6.74 7.75
CA TYR A 98 1.47 -5.30 7.49
C TYR A 98 2.67 -5.00 6.57
N GLY A 99 3.21 -5.99 5.85
CA GLY A 99 4.36 -5.84 4.95
C GLY A 99 5.73 -5.74 5.63
N GLY A 100 5.82 -5.97 6.95
CA GLY A 100 7.07 -5.94 7.71
C GLY A 100 6.90 -5.60 9.19
N ARG A 101 7.93 -5.86 10.00
CA ARG A 101 7.95 -5.48 11.42
C ARG A 101 7.93 -3.95 11.54
N GLY A 102 6.99 -3.43 12.33
CA GLY A 102 6.91 -2.00 12.63
C GLY A 102 6.07 -1.16 11.67
N ASN A 103 5.67 -1.70 10.51
CA ASN A 103 4.86 -0.98 9.52
C ASN A 103 3.51 -0.49 10.07
N LEU A 104 2.84 -1.29 10.90
CA LEU A 104 1.60 -0.86 11.56
C LEU A 104 1.81 0.40 12.42
N ARG A 105 2.92 0.46 13.17
CA ARG A 105 3.24 1.60 14.02
C ARG A 105 3.70 2.80 13.19
N LYS A 106 4.41 2.56 12.08
CA LYS A 106 4.78 3.60 11.11
C LYS A 106 3.54 4.25 10.53
N TYR A 107 2.59 3.46 10.02
CA TYR A 107 1.29 3.92 9.54
C TYR A 107 0.55 4.75 10.60
N LEU A 108 0.38 4.22 11.82
CA LEU A 108 -0.30 4.94 12.90
C LEU A 108 0.35 6.30 13.19
N ARG A 109 1.69 6.36 13.20
CA ARG A 109 2.44 7.59 13.41
C ARG A 109 2.23 8.59 12.27
N GLU A 110 2.36 8.15 11.03
CA GLU A 110 2.20 9.01 9.86
C GLU A 110 0.78 9.56 9.76
N THR A 111 -0.23 8.71 9.96
CA THR A 111 -1.64 9.11 9.92
C THR A 111 -1.99 10.09 11.04
N LEU A 112 -1.55 9.84 12.27
CA LEU A 112 -1.83 10.77 13.38
C LEU A 112 -1.07 12.09 13.26
N LYS A 113 0.16 12.07 12.73
CA LYS A 113 0.91 13.29 12.43
C LYS A 113 0.22 14.12 11.35
N ALA A 114 -0.23 13.49 10.27
CA ALA A 114 -0.93 14.16 9.18
C ALA A 114 -2.29 14.73 9.62
N ALA A 115 -2.96 14.07 10.57
CA ALA A 115 -4.24 14.54 11.10
C ALA A 115 -4.10 15.64 12.17
N HIS A 116 -2.91 15.91 12.70
CA HIS A 116 -2.69 16.95 13.73
C HIS A 116 -3.03 18.34 13.17
N PRO A 117 -3.75 19.22 13.92
CA PRO A 117 -4.13 19.13 15.34
C PRO A 117 -5.40 18.31 15.65
N GLY A 118 -6.05 17.75 14.64
CA GLY A 118 -7.23 16.91 14.78
C GLY A 118 -6.96 15.57 15.46
N ALA A 119 -8.03 14.94 15.94
CA ALA A 119 -8.00 13.64 16.57
C ALA A 119 -8.72 12.60 15.69
N VAL A 120 -8.24 11.36 15.72
CA VAL A 120 -8.71 10.29 14.84
C VAL A 120 -9.24 9.11 15.67
N PRO A 121 -10.47 8.62 15.40
CA PRO A 121 -11.02 7.47 16.10
C PRO A 121 -10.44 6.15 15.57
N THR A 122 -10.46 5.13 16.43
CA THR A 122 -9.83 3.83 16.13
C THR A 122 -10.44 3.11 14.92
N ASN A 123 -11.75 3.27 14.68
CA ASN A 123 -12.42 2.70 13.50
C ASN A 123 -11.91 3.30 12.18
N VAL A 124 -11.71 4.62 12.12
CA VAL A 124 -11.15 5.31 10.95
C VAL A 124 -9.72 4.86 10.70
N LEU A 125 -8.91 4.72 11.76
CA LEU A 125 -7.56 4.16 11.65
C LEU A 125 -7.58 2.71 11.13
N ALA A 126 -8.58 1.92 11.52
CA ALA A 126 -8.74 0.54 11.08
C ALA A 126 -9.14 0.43 9.61
N GLU A 127 -10.08 1.26 9.16
CA GLU A 127 -10.49 1.33 7.76
C GLU A 127 -9.33 1.76 6.86
N GLY A 128 -8.58 2.78 7.26
CA GLY A 128 -7.37 3.18 6.52
C GLY A 128 -6.31 2.08 6.51
N ALA A 129 -6.13 1.34 7.61
CA ALA A 129 -5.16 0.23 7.68
C ALA A 129 -5.56 -0.92 6.75
N VAL A 130 -6.85 -1.20 6.61
CA VAL A 130 -7.37 -2.19 5.65
C VAL A 130 -6.96 -1.83 4.24
N GLN A 131 -7.15 -0.57 3.86
CA GLN A 131 -6.82 -0.09 2.51
C GLN A 131 -5.31 -0.08 2.27
N VAL A 132 -4.52 0.49 3.19
CA VAL A 132 -3.06 0.65 3.05
C VAL A 132 -2.34 -0.69 3.01
N PHE A 133 -2.76 -1.66 3.83
CA PHE A 133 -2.11 -2.97 3.91
C PHE A 133 -2.80 -4.05 3.08
N GLY A 134 -3.89 -3.73 2.37
CA GLY A 134 -4.66 -4.69 1.58
C GLY A 134 -5.25 -5.82 2.43
N LEU A 135 -5.67 -5.52 3.67
CA LEU A 135 -6.21 -6.53 4.58
C LEU A 135 -7.57 -7.01 4.09
N ARG A 136 -7.83 -8.32 4.20
CA ARG A 136 -9.16 -8.89 3.99
C ARG A 136 -9.60 -9.58 5.29
N PHE A 137 -10.86 -9.37 5.65
CA PHE A 137 -11.50 -9.98 6.81
C PHE A 137 -12.75 -10.70 6.35
N SER A 138 -12.97 -11.91 6.86
CA SER A 138 -14.12 -12.73 6.48
C SER A 138 -15.40 -12.34 7.21
N SER A 139 -15.30 -11.53 8.28
CA SER A 139 -16.45 -11.04 9.04
C SER A 139 -16.22 -9.67 9.69
N CYS A 140 -17.31 -8.99 10.04
CA CYS A 140 -17.28 -7.75 10.82
C CYS A 140 -16.62 -7.97 12.20
N GLN A 141 -16.81 -9.14 12.81
CA GLN A 141 -16.23 -9.46 14.12
C GLN A 141 -14.71 -9.61 14.04
N GLU A 142 -14.19 -10.19 12.97
CA GLU A 142 -12.73 -10.30 12.76
C GLU A 142 -12.09 -8.92 12.60
N ARG A 143 -12.76 -8.02 11.87
CA ARG A 143 -12.34 -6.62 11.73
C ARG A 143 -12.37 -5.86 13.06
N ALA A 144 -13.40 -6.05 13.89
CA ALA A 144 -13.47 -5.45 15.21
C ALA A 144 -12.31 -5.95 16.11
N ARG A 145 -12.06 -7.27 16.13
CA ARG A 145 -10.91 -7.85 16.84
C ARG A 145 -9.58 -7.29 16.34
N PHE A 146 -9.44 -7.04 15.05
CA PHE A 146 -8.25 -6.38 14.50
C PHE A 146 -8.08 -4.97 15.08
N ALA A 147 -9.14 -4.15 15.06
CA ALA A 147 -9.11 -2.80 15.61
C ALA A 147 -8.72 -2.80 17.09
N ASP A 148 -9.36 -3.63 17.91
CA ASP A 148 -9.14 -3.64 19.36
C ASP A 148 -7.77 -4.21 19.75
N ASN A 149 -7.42 -5.38 19.20
CA ASN A 149 -6.25 -6.13 19.63
C ASN A 149 -4.96 -5.70 18.95
N ASN A 150 -5.01 -5.14 17.73
CA ASN A 150 -3.80 -4.75 17.02
C ASN A 150 -3.59 -3.24 17.13
N LEU A 151 -4.56 -2.46 16.65
CA LEU A 151 -4.46 -0.99 16.65
C LEU A 151 -4.57 -0.44 18.07
N GLY A 152 -5.58 -0.87 18.85
CA GLY A 152 -5.77 -0.43 20.22
C GLY A 152 -4.56 -0.73 21.12
N ASN A 153 -3.98 -1.94 21.02
CA ASN A 153 -2.75 -2.29 21.75
C ASN A 153 -1.51 -1.51 21.27
N ALA A 154 -1.41 -1.17 19.99
CA ALA A 154 -0.30 -0.36 19.47
C ALA A 154 -0.41 1.09 19.95
N LEU A 155 -1.62 1.67 19.89
CA LEU A 155 -1.92 3.04 20.31
C LEU A 155 -1.73 3.22 21.82
N ARG A 156 -2.20 2.27 22.64
CA ARG A 156 -1.92 2.27 24.09
C ARG A 156 -0.41 2.28 24.38
N ARG A 157 0.37 1.48 23.66
CA ARG A 157 1.84 1.46 23.80
C ARG A 157 2.52 2.74 23.30
N MET A 158 1.96 3.41 22.30
CA MET A 158 2.45 4.73 21.86
C MET A 158 2.09 5.83 22.87
N CYS A 159 0.91 5.74 23.48
CA CYS A 159 0.45 6.65 24.53
C CYS A 159 1.32 6.54 25.77
N ALA A 160 1.65 5.31 26.19
CA ALA A 160 2.56 5.06 27.31
C ALA A 160 3.99 5.61 27.07
N ARG A 161 4.38 5.80 25.81
CA ARG A 161 5.67 6.42 25.42
C ARG A 161 5.58 7.94 25.22
N GLY A 162 4.40 8.53 25.40
CA GLY A 162 4.18 9.97 25.22
C GLY A 162 4.14 10.46 23.77
N GLU A 163 4.07 9.57 22.77
CA GLU A 163 3.99 9.96 21.34
C GLU A 163 2.59 10.45 20.93
N VAL A 164 1.56 9.90 21.58
CA VAL A 164 0.15 10.17 21.27
C VAL A 164 -0.60 10.35 22.59
N GLU A 165 -1.73 11.02 22.54
CA GLU A 165 -2.63 11.16 23.67
C GLU A 165 -4.02 10.62 23.31
N ARG A 166 -4.70 10.07 24.31
CA ARG A 166 -6.07 9.58 24.19
C ARG A 166 -7.02 10.67 24.63
N LEU A 167 -7.97 11.02 23.77
CA LEU A 167 -9.03 11.96 24.10
C LEU A 167 -10.26 11.15 24.53
N HIS A 168 -10.63 11.27 25.80
CA HIS A 168 -11.80 10.61 26.38
C HIS A 168 -13.07 11.43 26.20
N ASP A 169 -12.95 12.77 26.21
CA ASP A 169 -14.05 13.72 26.10
C ASP A 169 -13.87 14.59 24.85
N TYR A 170 -14.15 14.03 23.66
CA TYR A 170 -14.32 14.87 22.47
C TYR A 170 -15.78 15.35 22.46
N ALA A 171 -15.99 16.64 22.69
CA ALA A 171 -17.24 17.31 23.07
C ALA A 171 -18.39 17.28 22.02
N GLY A 172 -18.51 16.21 21.22
CA GLY A 172 -19.58 16.06 20.22
C GLY A 172 -20.12 14.64 20.02
N LEU A 173 -19.50 13.59 20.55
CA LEU A 173 -19.90 12.19 20.26
C LEU A 173 -19.70 11.27 21.50
N PRO A 174 -20.70 11.14 22.38
CA PRO A 174 -20.61 10.37 23.64
C PRO A 174 -20.31 8.86 23.47
N THR A 175 -20.36 8.33 22.25
CA THR A 175 -20.26 6.89 21.95
C THR A 175 -18.93 6.46 21.29
N MET A 176 -18.01 7.38 21.00
CA MET A 176 -16.75 7.03 20.33
C MET A 176 -15.63 6.72 21.34
N SER A 177 -15.56 5.46 21.77
CA SER A 177 -14.42 4.98 22.55
C SER A 177 -13.16 4.88 21.68
N GLY A 178 -12.05 5.45 22.14
CA GLY A 178 -10.73 5.32 21.49
C GLY A 178 -10.46 6.35 20.39
N VAL A 179 -10.50 7.64 20.76
CA VAL A 179 -10.03 8.75 19.91
C VAL A 179 -8.60 9.12 20.29
N TRP A 180 -7.74 9.30 19.29
CA TRP A 180 -6.30 9.46 19.46
C TRP A 180 -5.80 10.71 18.74
N ARG A 181 -4.91 11.46 19.37
CA ARG A 181 -4.27 12.65 18.78
C ARG A 181 -2.76 12.53 18.86
N TRP A 182 -2.07 13.03 17.83
CA TRP A 182 -0.62 13.17 17.88
C TRP A 182 -0.22 14.23 18.90
N LYS A 183 0.72 13.88 19.80
CA LYS A 183 1.29 14.85 20.74
C LYS A 183 2.43 15.56 20.03
N ALA A 184 2.18 16.78 19.56
CA ALA A 184 3.26 17.61 19.02
C ALA A 184 4.35 17.79 20.10
N PRO A 185 5.64 17.73 19.74
CA PRO A 185 6.69 18.07 20.69
C PRO A 185 6.45 19.50 21.15
N THR A 186 6.21 19.67 22.46
CA THR A 186 6.18 21.00 23.06
C THR A 186 7.59 21.57 22.92
N PRO A 187 7.80 22.68 22.22
CA PRO A 187 9.11 23.30 22.13
C PRO A 187 9.58 23.62 23.55
N SER A 188 10.82 23.27 23.84
CA SER A 188 11.45 23.62 25.12
C SER A 188 11.47 25.14 25.30
N LEU A 189 11.57 25.60 26.55
CA LEU A 189 11.72 27.03 26.86
C LEU A 189 12.91 27.66 26.11
N GLU A 190 13.98 26.90 25.87
CA GLU A 190 15.12 27.35 25.08
C GLU A 190 14.81 27.49 23.59
N GLU A 191 14.05 26.57 23.00
CA GLU A 191 13.63 26.66 21.61
C GLU A 191 12.64 27.81 21.40
N LEU A 192 11.76 28.06 22.36
CA LEU A 192 10.88 29.24 22.37
C LEU A 192 11.69 30.54 22.45
N ARG A 193 12.73 30.60 23.31
CA ARG A 193 13.63 31.77 23.39
C ARG A 193 14.40 32.01 22.09
N LYS A 194 14.87 30.94 21.42
CA LYS A 194 15.53 31.05 20.12
C LYS A 194 14.58 31.51 19.01
N GLN A 195 13.33 31.04 19.03
CA GLN A 195 12.30 31.47 18.09
C GLN A 195 11.91 32.94 18.30
N ASP A 196 11.83 33.40 19.55
CA ASP A 196 11.50 34.79 19.89
C ASP A 196 12.65 35.74 19.50
N ALA A 197 13.90 35.36 19.73
CA ALA A 197 15.08 36.10 19.26
C ALA A 197 15.12 36.21 17.72
N ALA A 198 14.77 35.14 17.00
CA ALA A 198 14.68 35.14 15.55
C ALA A 198 13.46 35.90 14.98
N ALA A 199 12.40 36.06 15.78
CA ALA A 199 11.21 36.85 15.42
C ALA A 199 11.39 38.35 15.74
N GLY A 200 12.12 38.68 16.81
CA GLY A 200 12.51 40.05 17.18
C GLY A 200 13.32 40.75 16.08
N HIS A 201 14.32 40.06 15.52
CA HIS A 201 15.11 40.61 14.40
C HIS A 201 14.29 40.90 13.13
N ARG A 202 13.21 40.13 12.88
CA ARG A 202 12.31 40.39 11.75
C ARG A 202 11.36 41.57 11.96
N ARG A 203 11.05 41.93 13.20
CA ARG A 203 10.22 43.11 13.51
C ARG A 203 11.03 44.40 13.41
N GLU A 204 12.31 44.37 13.74
CA GLU A 204 13.21 45.53 13.62
C GLU A 204 13.53 45.88 12.15
N GLU A 205 13.71 44.88 11.27
CA GLU A 205 13.93 45.12 9.84
C GLU A 205 12.71 45.70 9.10
N ASN A 206 11.49 45.45 9.59
CA ASN A 206 10.25 45.95 8.99
C ASN A 206 9.73 47.28 9.59
N SER A 207 10.42 47.84 10.59
CA SER A 207 10.02 49.10 11.25
C SER A 207 10.66 50.37 10.65
N TRP A 208 11.50 50.24 9.62
CA TRP A 208 12.19 51.36 8.95
C TRP A 208 12.07 51.32 7.42
N ARG A 209 10.91 50.94 6.89
CA ARG A 209 10.56 51.13 5.48
C ARG A 209 9.21 51.82 5.33
#